data_AF-A0A5K1AQ59-F1
#
_entry.id   AF-A0A5K1AQ59-F1
#
_cell.length_a   1.000
_cell.length_b   1.000
_cell.length_c   1.000
_cell.angle_alpha   90.00
_cell.angle_beta   90.00
_cell.angle_gamma   90.00
#
_symmetry.space_group_name_H-M   'P 1'
#
loop_
_entity.id
_entity.type
_entity.pdbx_description
1 polymer ?
#
loop_
_entity_poly.entity_id
_entity_poly.type
_entity_poly.pdbx_seq_one_letter_code
_entity_poly.pdbx_strand_id
1 'polypeptide(L)' 'YFKNKEATEQTIDSQGWLHTGDIGYIDDDGDIFIVDRVKEMIKYKGFQ' A
#
# COMPACT_ATOMS: atom_id res chain seq x y z
N TYR A 1 -5.42 -5.65 13.66
CA TYR A 1 -5.32 -4.68 14.76
C TYR A 1 -6.06 -5.18 15.99
N PHE A 2 -5.49 -5.03 17.19
CA PHE A 2 -6.12 -5.53 18.42
C PHE A 2 -7.41 -4.76 18.73
N LYS A 3 -8.54 -5.47 18.83
CA LYS A 3 -9.88 -4.93 19.08
C LYS A 3 -10.39 -3.88 18.08
N ASN A 4 -9.76 -3.78 16.91
CA ASN A 4 -10.23 -2.91 15.82
C ASN A 4 -10.48 -3.74 14.56
N LYS A 5 -11.72 -4.21 14.43
CA LYS A 5 -12.18 -5.06 13.31
C LYS A 5 -12.14 -4.30 11.99
N GLU A 6 -12.65 -3.07 12.00
CA GLU A 6 -12.67 -2.19 10.83
C GLU A 6 -11.27 -1.95 10.26
N ALA A 7 -10.30 -1.56 11.09
CA ALA A 7 -8.93 -1.36 10.61
C ALA A 7 -8.31 -2.66 10.07
N THR A 8 -8.70 -3.82 10.62
CA THR A 8 -8.22 -5.12 10.15
C THR A 8 -8.82 -5.47 8.79
N GLU A 9 -10.11 -5.23 8.60
CA GLU A 9 -10.83 -5.43 7.33
C GLU A 9 -10.37 -4.44 6.25
N GLN A 10 -10.01 -3.21 6.61
CA GLN A 10 -9.45 -2.24 5.65
C GLN A 10 -8.04 -2.60 5.18
N THR A 11 -7.33 -3.46 5.90
CA THR A 11 -5.93 -3.81 5.60
C THR A 11 -5.81 -5.02 4.69
N ILE A 12 -6.85 -5.84 4.59
CA ILE A 12 -6.91 -7.03 3.75
C ILE A 12 -8.06 -6.87 2.76
N ASP A 13 -7.79 -6.96 1.46
CA ASP A 13 -8.86 -6.87 0.47
C ASP A 13 -9.71 -8.15 0.37
N SER A 14 -10.76 -8.08 -0.46
CA SER A 14 -11.66 -9.21 -0.73
C SER A 14 -11.01 -10.43 -1.37
N GLN A 15 -9.79 -10.28 -1.92
CA GLN A 15 -8.98 -11.34 -2.52
C GLN A 15 -7.96 -11.90 -1.51
N GLY A 16 -7.86 -11.32 -0.32
CA GLY A 16 -6.96 -11.75 0.76
C GLY A 16 -5.58 -11.09 0.73
N TRP A 17 -5.37 -10.04 -0.08
CA TRP A 17 -4.08 -9.35 -0.16
C TRP A 17 -3.93 -8.30 0.93
N LEU A 18 -2.72 -8.22 1.50
CA LEU A 18 -2.34 -7.20 2.46
C LEU A 18 -1.98 -5.89 1.76
N HIS A 19 -2.65 -4.80 2.13
CA HIS A 19 -2.27 -3.45 1.71
C HIS A 19 -1.11 -2.92 2.58
N THR A 20 0.12 -3.09 2.10
CA THR A 20 1.35 -2.69 2.82
C THR A 20 1.48 -1.17 2.95
N GLY A 21 0.86 -0.41 2.05
CA GLY A 21 1.04 1.04 1.93
C GLY A 21 2.35 1.45 1.26
N ASP A 22 3.07 0.50 0.66
CA ASP A 22 4.27 0.72 -0.15
C ASP A 22 3.92 0.87 -1.63
N ILE A 23 4.61 1.78 -2.31
CA ILE A 23 4.61 1.91 -3.76
C ILE A 23 5.89 1.26 -4.26
N GLY A 24 5.77 0.38 -5.25
CA GLY A 24 6.89 -0.32 -5.82
C GLY A 24 6.60 -0.84 -7.22
N TYR A 25 7.62 -1.44 -7.82
CA TYR A 25 7.51 -2.15 -9.09
C TYR A 25 8.29 -3.46 -9.03
N ILE A 26 7.95 -4.36 -9.95
CA ILE A 26 8.65 -5.63 -10.17
C ILE A 26 9.32 -5.52 -11.53
N ASP A 27 10.60 -5.85 -11.62
CA ASP A 27 11.32 -5.87 -12.90
C ASP A 27 11.11 -7.19 -13.67
N ASP A 28 11.76 -7.30 -14.83
CA ASP A 28 11.63 -8.47 -15.71
C ASP A 28 12.24 -9.75 -15.10
N ASP A 29 13.15 -9.62 -14.14
CA ASP A 29 13.77 -10.73 -13.41
C ASP A 29 12.96 -11.16 -12.18
N GLY A 30 11.89 -10.42 -11.85
CA GLY A 30 11.00 -10.70 -10.72
C GLY A 30 11.46 -10.06 -9.41
N ASP A 31 12.47 -9.20 -9.44
CA ASP A 31 12.96 -8.47 -8.28
C ASP A 31 12.01 -7.33 -7.91
N ILE A 32 11.78 -7.14 -6.60
CA ILE A 32 10.83 -6.15 -6.07
C ILE A 32 11.58 -4.91 -5.59
N PHE A 33 11.17 -3.75 -6.10
CA PHE A 33 11.74 -2.45 -5.73
C PHE A 33 10.71 -1.58 -5.02
N ILE A 34 11.03 -1.14 -3.81
CA ILE A 34 10.20 -0.19 -3.04
C ILE A 34 10.66 1.23 -3.36
N VAL A 35 9.72 2.08 -3.79
CA VAL A 35 9.97 3.45 -4.25
C VAL A 35 9.58 4.47 -3.21
N ASP A 36 8.39 4.34 -2.62
CA ASP A 36 7.87 5.31 -1.64
C ASP A 36 6.75 4.70 -0.78
N ARG A 37 6.25 5.45 0.20
CA ARG A 37 5.03 5.16 0.95
C ARG A 37 3.87 5.96 0.36
N VAL A 38 2.72 5.32 0.19
CA VAL A 38 1.51 5.99 -0.33
C VAL A 38 1.10 7.24 0.46
N LYS A 39 1.39 7.26 1.77
CA LYS A 39 1.10 8.38 2.67
C LYS A 39 2.12 9.52 2.64
N GLU A 40 3.33 9.26 2.14
CA GLU A 40 4.43 10.26 2.08
C GLU A 40 4.54 10.91 0.69
N MET A 41 3.71 10.49 -0.27
CA MET A 41 3.68 11.05 -1.62
C MET A 41 3.25 12.53 -1.59
N ILE A 42 4.16 13.43 -1.95
CA ILE A 42 3.93 14.89 -1.93
C ILE A 42 2.97 15.29 -3.06
N LYS A 43 1.83 15.89 -2.70
CA LYS A 43 0.84 16.43 -3.64
C LYS A 43 1.30 17.77 -4.21
N TYR A 44 1.57 17.84 -5.51
CA TYR A 44 1.67 19.11 -6.22
C TYR A 44 0.27 19.54 -6.71
N LYS A 45 -0.20 20.73 -6.28
CA LYS A 45 -1.54 21.30 -6.60
C LYS A 45 -2.76 20.52 -6.07
N GLY A 46 -2.59 19.60 -5.12
CA GLY A 46 -3.70 19.08 -4.29
C GLY A 46 -4.63 18.05 -4.95
N PHE A 47 -4.28 17.50 -6.11
CA PHE A 47 -5.08 16.43 -6.72
C PHE A 47 -4.69 15.05 -6.16
N GLN A 48 -5.71 14.19 -6.00
CA GLN A 48 -5.64 12.77 -5.66
C GLN A 48 -6.43 11.99 -6.71
#